data_AF-A0A7S2PPN4-F1
#
_entry.id   AF-A0A7S2PPN4-F1
#
_cell.length_a   1.000
_cell.length_b   1.000
_cell.length_c   1.000
_cell.angle_alpha   90.00
_cell.angle_beta   90.00
_cell.angle_gamma   90.00
#
_symmetry.space_group_name_H-M   'P 1'
#
loop_
_entity.id
_entity.type
_entity.pdbx_description
1 polymer ?
#
loop_
_entity_poly.entity_id
_entity_poly.type
_entity_poly.pdbx_seq_one_letter_code
_entity_poly.pdbx_strand_id
1 'polypeptide(L)'
;GRCAFSLEPTTGYYWDPSCRMGKVGCNADGKHVECRFCGEGSYAGIDCPPSSCHFGAKPALPYYWDRSCAAGKLGCWADGVHAQCRFCGGRPFTSIECPEAAAVPDLGVCAFTKEPNTSYYWDQSCRVGVKGCFADGRHVGCRFCGGGEYADVPCPAAPAKQECTFPNEPTVPYFWDPDCTAGKLGCLADGIHVQCRFCAQRPFESVVCPEPVAPPARECSFPPGALPTVPYFWDPDCSPGKLGCLADGIHVQCRFCAQRPFESVVCPEPVAPPARECSFPPGALPTVPYFWDESCRMGKLGCWADGSHAQCRFCGVGVYRNIKC
;
A
#
# COMPACT_ATOMS: atom_id res chain seq x y z
N GLY A 1 10.89 -10.54 -31.25
CA GLY A 1 11.19 -11.94 -31.62
C GLY A 1 12.48 -12.37 -30.94
N ARG A 2 12.92 -13.61 -31.18
CA ARG A 2 14.18 -14.14 -30.65
C ARG A 2 14.90 -14.96 -31.72
N CYS A 3 16.22 -14.86 -31.76
CA CYS A 3 17.06 -15.76 -32.55
C CYS A 3 17.08 -17.17 -31.93
N ALA A 4 17.31 -18.20 -32.75
CA ALA A 4 17.29 -19.59 -32.31
C ALA A 4 18.40 -20.43 -32.95
N PHE A 5 19.60 -20.37 -32.35
CA PHE A 5 20.75 -21.16 -32.75
C PHE A 5 20.72 -22.57 -32.15
N SER A 6 21.34 -23.55 -32.84
CA SER A 6 21.58 -24.88 -32.28
C SER A 6 22.77 -24.90 -31.32
N LEU A 7 23.73 -24.01 -31.53
CA LEU A 7 24.87 -23.74 -30.67
C LEU A 7 25.03 -22.23 -30.57
N GLU A 8 25.17 -21.70 -29.35
CA GLU A 8 25.33 -20.26 -29.15
C GLU A 8 26.60 -19.75 -29.84
N PRO A 9 26.49 -18.80 -30.79
CA PRO A 9 27.64 -18.25 -31.49
C PRO A 9 28.42 -17.30 -30.58
N THR A 10 29.73 -17.18 -30.81
CA THR A 10 30.58 -16.17 -30.16
C THR A 10 30.44 -14.79 -30.81
N THR A 11 29.90 -14.72 -32.02
CA THR A 11 29.62 -13.48 -32.74
C THR A 11 28.33 -12.87 -32.20
N GLY A 12 28.38 -11.60 -31.82
CA GLY A 12 27.21 -10.87 -31.34
C GLY A 12 26.06 -10.90 -32.34
N TYR A 13 24.84 -11.03 -31.84
CA TYR A 13 23.63 -11.04 -32.65
C TYR A 13 22.46 -10.37 -31.94
N TYR A 14 21.47 -9.87 -32.68
CA TYR A 14 20.25 -9.33 -32.11
C TYR A 14 19.07 -9.51 -33.07
N TRP A 15 17.86 -9.29 -32.54
CA TRP A 15 16.64 -9.29 -33.34
C TRP A 15 16.43 -7.92 -34.00
N ASP A 16 16.51 -7.86 -35.33
CA ASP A 16 16.34 -6.66 -36.14
C ASP A 16 15.07 -6.79 -37.01
N PRO A 17 13.93 -6.16 -36.64
CA PRO A 17 12.71 -6.19 -37.45
C PRO A 17 12.88 -5.60 -38.87
N SER A 18 13.95 -4.82 -39.10
CA SER A 18 14.27 -4.20 -40.39
C SER A 18 15.12 -5.10 -41.31
N CYS A 19 15.57 -6.26 -40.82
CA CYS A 19 16.34 -7.22 -41.59
C CYS A 19 15.52 -7.80 -42.74
N ARG A 20 16.17 -8.02 -43.88
CA ARG A 20 15.58 -8.61 -45.09
C ARG A 20 16.61 -9.54 -45.72
N MET A 21 16.15 -10.57 -46.43
CA MET A 21 17.06 -11.51 -47.11
C MET A 21 18.03 -10.77 -48.04
N GLY A 22 19.31 -11.16 -47.97
CA GLY A 22 20.40 -10.54 -48.73
C GLY A 22 21.08 -9.34 -48.05
N LYS A 23 20.54 -8.79 -46.95
CA LYS A 23 21.26 -7.78 -46.15
C LYS A 23 22.35 -8.43 -45.27
N VAL A 24 23.47 -7.73 -45.10
CA VAL A 24 24.62 -8.21 -44.32
C VAL A 24 24.21 -8.52 -42.88
N GLY A 25 24.52 -9.74 -42.46
CA GLY A 25 24.26 -10.26 -41.11
C GLY A 25 22.86 -10.85 -40.90
N CYS A 26 21.88 -10.61 -41.78
CA CYS A 26 20.51 -11.11 -41.64
C CYS A 26 20.41 -12.62 -41.83
N ASN A 27 19.31 -13.22 -41.33
CA ASN A 27 19.11 -14.66 -41.30
C ASN A 27 20.25 -15.41 -40.58
N ALA A 28 20.79 -14.81 -39.52
CA ALA A 28 21.95 -15.31 -38.80
C ALA A 28 21.76 -16.73 -38.25
N ASP A 29 20.57 -17.05 -37.76
CA ASP A 29 20.24 -18.38 -37.21
C ASP A 29 19.74 -19.38 -38.26
N GLY A 30 19.68 -18.98 -39.54
CA GLY A 30 19.19 -19.78 -40.65
C GLY A 30 17.68 -20.08 -40.63
N LYS A 31 16.94 -19.53 -39.67
CA LYS A 31 15.50 -19.80 -39.46
C LYS A 31 14.67 -18.52 -39.56
N HIS A 32 15.18 -17.42 -39.02
CA HIS A 32 14.49 -16.14 -38.91
C HIS A 32 15.31 -15.06 -39.60
N VAL A 33 14.71 -14.44 -40.63
CA VAL A 33 15.36 -13.38 -41.42
C VAL A 33 15.76 -12.19 -40.54
N GLU A 34 14.96 -11.90 -39.52
CA GLU A 34 15.14 -10.82 -38.56
C GLU A 34 16.32 -11.04 -37.61
N CYS A 35 16.85 -12.26 -37.50
CA CYS A 35 18.03 -12.50 -36.69
C CYS A 35 19.28 -11.96 -37.40
N ARG A 36 20.03 -11.07 -36.75
CA ARG A 36 21.16 -10.36 -37.36
C ARG A 36 22.46 -10.49 -36.57
N PHE A 37 23.56 -10.87 -37.23
CA PHE A 37 24.92 -10.77 -36.67
C PHE A 37 25.46 -9.33 -36.69
N CYS A 38 26.31 -9.00 -35.72
CA CYS A 38 26.91 -7.67 -35.56
C CYS A 38 28.29 -7.72 -34.86
N GLY A 39 29.01 -6.60 -34.88
CA GLY A 39 30.10 -6.32 -33.94
C GLY A 39 31.47 -6.95 -34.23
N GLU A 40 31.55 -7.99 -35.06
CA GLU A 40 32.81 -8.69 -35.32
C GLU A 40 32.93 -9.24 -36.75
N GLY A 41 34.17 -9.43 -37.22
CA GLY A 41 34.49 -10.02 -38.52
C GLY A 41 33.82 -9.29 -39.68
N SER A 42 33.13 -10.03 -40.55
CA SER A 42 32.36 -9.48 -41.67
C SER A 42 31.19 -8.58 -41.24
N TYR A 43 30.87 -8.53 -39.95
CA TYR A 43 29.79 -7.75 -39.35
C TYR A 43 30.30 -6.59 -38.48
N ALA A 44 31.61 -6.31 -38.48
CA ALA A 44 32.21 -5.24 -37.67
C ALA A 44 31.63 -3.85 -37.96
N GLY A 45 31.12 -3.61 -39.18
CA GLY A 45 30.44 -2.37 -39.55
C GLY A 45 29.00 -2.24 -39.03
N ILE A 46 28.48 -3.24 -38.31
CA ILE A 46 27.14 -3.23 -37.72
C ILE A 46 27.30 -3.04 -36.22
N ASP A 47 26.72 -1.97 -35.67
CA ASP A 47 26.70 -1.70 -34.23
C ASP A 47 25.79 -2.70 -33.53
N CYS A 48 26.31 -3.32 -32.47
CA CYS A 48 25.52 -4.21 -31.63
C CYS A 48 24.79 -3.41 -30.55
N PRO A 49 23.47 -3.55 -30.41
CA PRO A 49 22.76 -3.04 -29.25
C PRO A 49 23.09 -3.87 -27.99
N PRO A 50 22.75 -3.40 -26.78
CA PRO A 50 22.88 -4.21 -25.56
C PRO A 50 22.12 -5.53 -25.61
N SER A 51 21.04 -5.63 -26.40
CA SER A 51 20.30 -6.89 -26.59
C SER A 51 21.11 -7.98 -27.30
N SER A 52 22.34 -7.69 -27.72
CA SER A 52 23.33 -8.68 -28.14
C SER A 52 24.06 -9.38 -26.99
N CYS A 53 23.86 -8.93 -25.75
CA CYS A 53 24.34 -9.64 -24.56
C CYS A 53 23.29 -10.62 -24.06
N HIS A 54 23.66 -11.90 -23.97
CA HIS A 54 22.72 -13.00 -23.75
C HIS A 54 22.95 -13.67 -22.40
N PHE A 55 22.14 -13.28 -21.42
CA PHE A 55 22.26 -13.82 -20.06
C PHE A 55 21.27 -14.97 -19.84
N GLY A 56 21.74 -16.04 -19.18
CA GLY A 56 20.84 -17.12 -18.73
C GLY A 56 19.80 -16.66 -17.71
N ALA A 57 20.16 -15.69 -16.87
CA ALA A 57 19.25 -14.96 -15.98
C ALA A 57 19.44 -13.45 -16.17
N LYS A 58 18.36 -12.66 -16.15
CA LYS A 58 18.46 -11.20 -16.32
C LYS A 58 19.40 -10.61 -15.24
N PRO A 59 20.42 -9.83 -15.64
CA PRO A 59 21.35 -9.27 -14.68
C PRO A 59 20.70 -8.13 -13.88
N ALA A 60 21.10 -7.98 -12.62
CA ALA A 60 20.70 -6.85 -11.75
C ALA A 60 21.57 -5.59 -11.97
N LEU A 61 22.61 -5.69 -12.79
CA LEU A 61 23.54 -4.60 -13.10
C LEU A 61 23.32 -4.09 -14.53
N PRO A 62 23.43 -2.77 -14.77
CA PRO A 62 23.46 -2.22 -16.12
C PRO A 62 24.60 -2.78 -16.96
N TYR A 63 24.33 -2.96 -18.24
CA TYR A 63 25.30 -3.50 -19.18
C TYR A 63 25.15 -2.89 -20.57
N TYR A 64 26.21 -2.95 -21.35
CA TYR A 64 26.22 -2.49 -22.74
C TYR A 64 27.22 -3.30 -23.57
N TRP A 65 27.15 -3.14 -24.89
CA TRP A 65 28.10 -3.74 -25.81
C TRP A 65 29.29 -2.82 -26.06
N ASP A 66 30.47 -3.21 -25.58
CA ASP A 66 31.74 -2.48 -25.70
C ASP A 66 32.69 -3.19 -26.66
N ARG A 67 32.92 -2.63 -27.86
CA ARG A 67 33.85 -3.21 -28.84
C ARG A 67 35.30 -3.26 -28.34
N SER A 68 35.66 -2.43 -27.36
CA SER A 68 37.00 -2.40 -26.79
C SER A 68 37.18 -3.39 -25.63
N CYS A 69 36.10 -4.04 -25.19
CA CYS A 69 36.14 -5.03 -24.13
C CYS A 69 36.88 -6.29 -24.57
N ALA A 70 37.67 -6.85 -23.66
CA ALA A 70 38.44 -8.06 -23.87
C ALA A 70 38.63 -8.79 -22.55
N ALA A 71 39.08 -10.05 -22.61
CA ALA A 71 39.38 -10.84 -21.41
C ALA A 71 40.34 -10.09 -20.46
N GLY A 72 40.05 -10.13 -19.17
CA GLY A 72 40.83 -9.49 -18.11
C GLY A 72 40.52 -8.01 -17.85
N LYS A 73 39.70 -7.34 -18.68
CA LYS A 73 39.24 -5.98 -18.40
C LYS A 73 38.03 -5.97 -17.47
N LEU A 74 37.99 -5.01 -16.56
CA LEU A 74 36.93 -4.87 -15.57
C LEU A 74 35.55 -4.73 -16.24
N GLY A 75 34.61 -5.57 -15.83
CA GLY A 75 33.22 -5.59 -16.30
C GLY A 75 32.98 -6.36 -17.60
N CYS A 76 34.00 -6.72 -18.37
CA CYS A 76 33.86 -7.48 -19.62
C CYS A 76 33.40 -8.93 -19.37
N TRP A 77 32.98 -9.62 -20.43
CA TRP A 77 32.41 -10.97 -20.34
C TRP A 77 31.19 -11.06 -19.44
N ALA A 78 30.39 -9.99 -19.41
CA ALA A 78 29.26 -9.85 -18.50
C ALA A 78 28.25 -11.01 -18.63
N ASP A 79 28.02 -11.49 -19.85
CA ASP A 79 27.09 -12.58 -20.15
C ASP A 79 27.74 -13.98 -20.19
N GLY A 80 29.06 -14.07 -20.00
CA GLY A 80 29.83 -15.31 -20.02
C GLY A 80 30.10 -15.90 -21.41
N VAL A 81 29.64 -15.26 -22.49
CA VAL A 81 29.79 -15.76 -23.86
C VAL A 81 30.51 -14.75 -24.75
N HIS A 82 30.14 -13.47 -24.64
CA HIS A 82 30.67 -12.40 -25.47
C HIS A 82 31.62 -11.52 -24.67
N ALA A 83 32.87 -11.44 -25.10
CA ALA A 83 33.88 -10.60 -24.45
C ALA A 83 33.44 -9.13 -24.36
N GLN A 84 32.73 -8.66 -25.39
CA GLN A 84 32.28 -7.30 -25.60
C GLN A 84 31.15 -6.89 -24.65
N CYS A 85 30.45 -7.83 -24.04
CA CYS A 85 29.40 -7.51 -23.07
C CYS A 85 30.02 -7.01 -21.77
N ARG A 86 29.67 -5.78 -21.39
CA ARG A 86 30.30 -5.10 -20.26
C ARG A 86 29.29 -4.61 -19.23
N PHE A 87 29.51 -4.93 -17.97
CA PHE A 87 28.81 -4.29 -16.85
C PHE A 87 29.34 -2.89 -16.57
N CYS A 88 28.46 -1.98 -16.14
CA CYS A 88 28.80 -0.60 -15.82
C CYS A 88 27.94 -0.06 -14.66
N GLY A 89 28.37 1.05 -14.04
CA GLY A 89 27.58 1.88 -13.13
C GLY A 89 27.22 1.31 -11.75
N GLY A 90 27.10 -0.01 -11.59
CA GLY A 90 26.81 -0.66 -10.31
C GLY A 90 28.04 -1.39 -9.73
N ARG A 91 28.08 -1.61 -8.41
CA ARG A 91 29.22 -2.28 -7.76
C ARG A 91 29.41 -3.71 -8.29
N PRO A 92 30.66 -4.16 -8.56
CA PRO A 92 31.95 -3.47 -8.35
C PRO A 92 32.39 -2.54 -9.50
N PHE A 93 31.57 -2.34 -10.53
CA PHE A 93 31.86 -1.62 -11.77
C PHE A 93 31.54 -0.12 -11.74
N THR A 94 31.54 0.50 -10.54
CA THR A 94 31.20 1.92 -10.36
C THR A 94 32.18 2.88 -11.05
N SER A 95 33.40 2.43 -11.35
CA SER A 95 34.40 3.19 -12.10
C SER A 95 34.19 3.17 -13.61
N ILE A 96 33.18 2.46 -14.10
CA ILE A 96 32.86 2.33 -15.52
C ILE A 96 31.55 3.09 -15.76
N GLU A 97 31.63 4.19 -16.48
CA GLU A 97 30.47 4.98 -16.88
C GLU A 97 29.60 4.21 -17.88
N CYS A 98 28.29 4.24 -17.68
CA CYS A 98 27.35 3.64 -18.62
C CYS A 98 27.06 4.60 -19.79
N PRO A 99 27.19 4.18 -21.05
CA PRO A 99 26.73 4.99 -22.18
C PRO A 99 25.21 5.12 -22.17
N GLU A 100 24.69 6.13 -22.88
CA GLU A 100 23.24 6.39 -22.98
C GLU A 100 22.46 5.19 -23.51
N ALA A 101 23.05 4.44 -24.44
CA ALA A 101 22.45 3.25 -25.02
C ALA A 101 22.55 1.99 -24.13
N ALA A 102 23.06 2.07 -22.90
CA ALA A 102 23.18 0.91 -22.02
C ALA A 102 21.80 0.33 -21.65
N ALA A 103 21.72 -1.00 -21.55
CA ALA A 103 20.56 -1.65 -20.98
C ALA A 103 20.58 -1.50 -19.46
N VAL A 104 19.56 -0.84 -18.94
CA VAL A 104 19.29 -0.75 -17.51
C VAL A 104 18.35 -1.90 -17.13
N PRO A 105 18.64 -2.69 -16.09
CA PRO A 105 17.76 -3.75 -15.63
C PRO A 105 16.39 -3.17 -15.31
N ASP A 106 15.38 -3.72 -15.97
CA ASP A 106 13.98 -3.39 -15.73
C ASP A 106 13.50 -4.14 -14.48
N LEU A 107 14.05 -3.74 -13.33
CA LEU A 107 13.54 -4.22 -12.05
C LEU A 107 12.45 -3.31 -11.51
N GLY A 108 12.28 -2.09 -12.05
CA GLY A 108 11.14 -1.19 -11.79
C GLY A 108 10.86 -0.89 -10.32
N VAL A 109 11.73 -1.33 -9.41
CA VAL A 109 11.49 -1.46 -7.99
C VAL A 109 12.82 -1.30 -7.27
N CYS A 110 12.79 -0.53 -6.19
CA CYS A 110 13.93 -0.31 -5.32
C CYS A 110 14.02 -1.39 -4.26
N ALA A 111 15.25 -1.79 -3.92
CA ALA A 111 15.53 -2.91 -3.03
C ALA A 111 16.50 -2.51 -1.93
N PHE A 112 15.96 -1.95 -0.84
CA PHE A 112 16.74 -1.56 0.32
C PHE A 112 17.06 -2.75 1.23
N THR A 113 18.25 -2.74 1.84
CA THR A 113 18.59 -3.74 2.88
C THR A 113 17.84 -3.46 4.20
N LYS A 114 17.52 -2.19 4.43
CA LYS A 114 16.64 -1.69 5.49
C LYS A 114 15.83 -0.55 4.90
N GLU A 115 14.51 -0.59 5.08
CA GLU A 115 13.62 0.46 4.58
C GLU A 115 14.05 1.84 5.11
N PRO A 116 14.27 2.82 4.21
CA PRO A 116 14.67 4.16 4.59
C PRO A 116 13.46 5.00 5.03
N ASN A 117 13.69 5.96 5.92
CA ASN A 117 12.66 6.96 6.27
C ASN A 117 12.44 8.00 5.15
N THR A 118 13.41 8.16 4.26
CA THR A 118 13.33 9.09 3.13
C THR A 118 12.57 8.43 1.99
N SER A 119 11.53 9.09 1.50
CA SER A 119 10.73 8.62 0.35
C SER A 119 11.60 8.43 -0.90
N TYR A 120 11.22 7.45 -1.72
CA TYR A 120 11.93 7.11 -2.94
C TYR A 120 10.96 6.64 -4.04
N TYR A 121 11.41 6.69 -5.29
CA TYR A 121 10.68 6.16 -6.43
C TYR A 121 11.63 5.62 -7.49
N TRP A 122 11.08 4.90 -8.47
CA TRP A 122 11.83 4.47 -9.65
C TRP A 122 11.80 5.55 -10.74
N ASP A 123 12.95 6.14 -11.02
CA ASP A 123 13.18 7.14 -12.05
C ASP A 123 14.00 6.54 -13.20
N GLN A 124 13.39 6.31 -14.36
CA GLN A 124 14.11 5.85 -15.56
C GLN A 124 15.11 6.89 -16.10
N SER A 125 14.91 8.17 -15.75
CA SER A 125 15.82 9.26 -16.11
C SER A 125 17.01 9.39 -15.16
N CYS A 126 17.05 8.64 -14.04
CA CYS A 126 18.16 8.71 -13.10
C CYS A 126 19.50 8.36 -13.76
N ARG A 127 20.54 9.09 -13.36
CA ARG A 127 21.94 8.88 -13.77
C ARG A 127 22.82 9.00 -12.53
N VAL A 128 24.00 8.36 -12.57
CA VAL A 128 24.97 8.44 -11.47
C VAL A 128 25.40 9.90 -11.28
N GLY A 129 25.48 10.35 -10.02
CA GLY A 129 25.83 11.73 -9.67
C GLY A 129 24.65 12.71 -9.67
N VAL A 130 23.50 12.33 -10.23
CA VAL A 130 22.26 13.10 -10.07
C VAL A 130 21.74 12.95 -8.65
N LYS A 131 21.37 14.07 -8.03
CA LYS A 131 20.90 14.12 -6.64
C LYS A 131 19.71 13.18 -6.43
N GLY A 132 19.85 12.32 -5.43
CA GLY A 132 18.85 11.32 -5.03
C GLY A 132 18.98 9.97 -5.72
N CYS A 133 19.63 9.87 -6.88
CA CYS A 133 19.75 8.62 -7.63
C CYS A 133 20.63 7.57 -6.92
N PHE A 134 20.46 6.31 -7.31
CA PHE A 134 21.12 5.17 -6.66
C PHE A 134 20.78 5.01 -5.16
N ALA A 135 19.56 5.36 -4.79
CA ALA A 135 19.09 5.45 -3.41
C ALA A 135 19.28 4.16 -2.60
N ASP A 136 19.04 3.00 -3.21
CA ASP A 136 19.12 1.69 -2.55
C ASP A 136 20.53 1.06 -2.60
N GLY A 137 21.51 1.77 -3.15
CA GLY A 137 22.88 1.31 -3.30
C GLY A 137 23.06 0.15 -4.29
N ARG A 138 22.02 -0.18 -5.07
CA ARG A 138 22.00 -1.31 -6.01
C ARG A 138 21.53 -0.89 -7.40
N HIS A 139 20.49 -0.08 -7.49
CA HIS A 139 19.83 0.27 -8.73
C HIS A 139 19.90 1.78 -8.97
N VAL A 140 20.48 2.18 -10.10
CA VAL A 140 20.61 3.61 -10.47
C VAL A 140 19.25 4.28 -10.62
N GLY A 141 18.25 3.52 -11.08
CA GLY A 141 16.87 3.99 -11.23
C GLY A 141 16.19 4.34 -9.92
N CYS A 142 16.73 3.97 -8.76
CA CYS A 142 16.13 4.31 -7.48
C CYS A 142 16.52 5.71 -7.05
N ARG A 143 15.53 6.56 -6.81
CA ARG A 143 15.74 7.98 -6.49
C ARG A 143 15.07 8.38 -5.18
N PHE A 144 15.82 8.94 -4.24
CA PHE A 144 15.26 9.64 -3.08
C PHE A 144 14.60 10.96 -3.48
N CYS A 145 13.50 11.30 -2.83
CA CYS A 145 12.72 12.52 -3.10
C CYS A 145 11.96 13.01 -1.86
N GLY A 146 11.53 14.28 -1.87
CA GLY A 146 10.49 14.80 -0.97
C GLY A 146 10.82 14.90 0.52
N GLY A 147 12.03 14.56 0.96
CA GLY A 147 12.40 14.55 2.39
C GLY A 147 13.86 14.87 2.66
N GLY A 148 14.12 15.55 3.78
CA GLY A 148 15.47 15.88 4.25
C GLY A 148 16.30 16.63 3.20
N GLU A 149 17.50 16.11 2.90
CA GLU A 149 18.40 16.67 1.89
C GLU A 149 17.87 16.59 0.46
N TYR A 150 16.77 15.86 0.21
CA TYR A 150 16.14 15.67 -1.10
C TYR A 150 14.80 16.40 -1.23
N ALA A 151 14.53 17.38 -0.36
CA ALA A 151 13.30 18.18 -0.39
C ALA A 151 13.11 18.96 -1.71
N ASP A 152 14.21 19.27 -2.41
CA ASP A 152 14.25 19.91 -3.73
C ASP A 152 14.04 18.93 -4.90
N VAL A 153 14.03 17.62 -4.64
CA VAL A 153 13.76 16.59 -5.65
C VAL A 153 12.27 16.24 -5.59
N PRO A 154 11.47 16.60 -6.61
CA PRO A 154 10.05 16.29 -6.63
C PRO A 154 9.83 14.77 -6.70
N CYS A 155 8.98 14.25 -5.82
CA CYS A 155 8.45 12.90 -6.02
C CYS A 155 7.41 12.95 -7.15
N PRO A 156 7.45 12.05 -8.16
CA PRO A 156 6.39 11.98 -9.15
C PRO A 156 5.08 11.64 -8.45
N ALA A 157 4.02 12.34 -8.83
CA ALA A 157 2.67 12.05 -8.38
C ALA A 157 2.15 10.79 -9.07
N ALA A 158 2.61 9.61 -8.65
CA ALA A 158 2.05 8.31 -9.01
C ALA A 158 2.38 7.28 -7.91
N PRO A 159 1.54 6.25 -7.70
CA PRO A 159 1.16 5.73 -6.39
C PRO A 159 2.22 4.80 -5.78
N ALA A 160 3.34 5.36 -5.34
CA ALA A 160 4.15 4.76 -4.30
C ALA A 160 3.76 5.44 -2.98
N LYS A 161 2.62 4.97 -2.44
CA LYS A 161 2.10 5.21 -1.09
C LYS A 161 2.13 6.67 -0.59
N GLN A 162 1.15 7.46 -1.01
CA GLN A 162 0.52 8.44 -0.09
C GLN A 162 -0.40 7.69 0.88
N GLU A 163 0.10 6.59 1.46
CA GLU A 163 -0.69 5.64 2.22
C GLU A 163 0.02 5.34 3.52
N CYS A 164 -0.68 5.62 4.61
CA CYS A 164 -0.25 5.26 5.94
C CYS A 164 -0.26 3.75 6.10
N THR A 165 0.82 3.20 6.65
CA THR A 165 0.98 1.75 6.77
C THR A 165 0.95 1.34 8.22
N PHE A 166 -0.18 0.79 8.67
CA PHE A 166 -0.33 0.34 10.04
C PHE A 166 -0.14 -1.17 10.17
N PRO A 167 0.57 -1.65 11.22
CA PRO A 167 0.59 -3.07 11.56
C PRO A 167 -0.80 -3.64 11.88
N ASN A 168 -1.67 -2.80 12.45
CA ASN A 168 -3.09 -3.08 12.68
C ASN A 168 -3.88 -1.83 12.28
N GLU A 169 -4.94 -2.00 11.49
CA GLU A 169 -5.76 -0.89 11.02
C GLU A 169 -6.34 -0.10 12.21
N PRO A 170 -6.03 1.21 12.35
CA PRO A 170 -6.51 1.99 13.46
C PRO A 170 -7.99 2.33 13.25
N THR A 171 -8.73 2.43 14.36
CA THR A 171 -10.09 2.96 14.32
C THR A 171 -10.14 4.49 14.19
N VAL A 172 -9.00 5.14 14.46
CA VAL A 172 -8.84 6.59 14.37
C VAL A 172 -8.68 6.98 12.91
N PRO A 173 -9.50 7.91 12.38
CA PRO A 173 -9.35 8.41 11.02
C PRO A 173 -7.95 9.01 10.81
N TYR A 174 -7.37 8.74 9.65
CA TYR A 174 -6.04 9.23 9.30
C TYR A 174 -5.99 9.59 7.82
N PHE A 175 -5.09 10.51 7.48
CA PHE A 175 -4.85 10.89 6.11
C PHE A 175 -3.38 11.23 5.90
N TRP A 176 -2.99 11.32 4.63
CA TRP A 176 -1.67 11.78 4.24
C TRP A 176 -1.65 13.30 4.17
N ASP A 177 -0.92 13.95 5.08
CA ASP A 177 -0.74 15.40 5.16
C ASP A 177 0.70 15.76 4.72
N PRO A 178 0.92 16.29 3.50
CA PRO A 178 2.24 16.70 3.05
C PRO A 178 2.88 17.80 3.92
N ASP A 179 2.05 18.59 4.62
CA ASP A 179 2.49 19.69 5.48
C ASP A 179 2.73 19.23 6.93
N CYS A 180 2.52 17.95 7.24
CA CYS A 180 2.84 17.37 8.54
C CYS A 180 4.36 17.37 8.78
N THR A 181 4.76 17.86 9.94
CA THR A 181 6.17 17.86 10.37
C THR A 181 6.30 17.27 11.76
N ALA A 182 7.49 16.74 12.09
CA ALA A 182 7.73 16.10 13.38
C ALA A 182 7.35 17.03 14.54
N GLY A 183 6.55 16.52 15.49
CA GLY A 183 6.06 17.26 16.66
C GLY A 183 4.73 17.99 16.46
N LYS A 184 4.19 18.08 15.24
CA LYS A 184 2.80 18.55 15.04
C LYS A 184 1.80 17.49 15.49
N LEU A 185 0.67 17.95 16.02
CA LEU A 185 -0.40 17.09 16.55
C LEU A 185 -0.96 16.17 15.46
N GLY A 186 -0.89 14.85 15.73
CA GLY A 186 -1.40 13.80 14.85
C GLY A 186 -0.38 13.24 13.85
N CYS A 187 0.74 13.91 13.60
CA CYS A 187 1.76 13.47 12.63
C CYS A 187 2.48 12.20 13.09
N LEU A 188 3.13 11.51 12.14
CA LEU A 188 3.80 10.24 12.35
C LEU A 188 2.85 9.15 12.89
N ALA A 189 1.59 9.17 12.42
CA ALA A 189 0.51 8.33 12.91
C ALA A 189 0.84 6.82 12.82
N ASP A 190 1.51 6.41 11.75
CA ASP A 190 1.86 5.01 11.50
C ASP A 190 3.24 4.60 12.05
N GLY A 191 3.95 5.54 12.69
CA GLY A 191 5.29 5.33 13.25
C GLY A 191 6.42 5.29 12.21
N ILE A 192 6.11 5.47 10.92
CA ILE A 192 7.06 5.35 9.81
C ILE A 192 7.13 6.67 9.02
N HIS A 193 5.97 7.18 8.60
CA HIS A 193 5.86 8.34 7.72
C HIS A 193 5.40 9.56 8.49
N VAL A 194 6.21 10.64 8.51
CA VAL A 194 5.86 11.87 9.23
C VAL A 194 4.58 12.52 8.70
N GLN A 195 4.31 12.34 7.42
CA GLN A 195 3.14 12.85 6.69
C GLN A 195 1.84 12.15 7.10
N CYS A 196 1.92 10.96 7.70
CA CYS A 196 0.73 10.27 8.16
C CYS A 196 0.17 10.96 9.39
N ARG A 197 -1.08 11.41 9.29
CA ARG A 197 -1.71 12.26 10.29
C ARG A 197 -3.04 11.71 10.76
N PHE A 198 -3.20 11.51 12.07
CA PHE A 198 -4.51 11.26 12.67
C PHE A 198 -5.36 12.53 12.71
N CYS A 199 -6.67 12.37 12.56
CA CYS A 199 -7.63 13.48 12.51
C CYS A 199 -9.00 13.13 13.13
N ALA A 200 -9.80 14.15 13.39
CA ALA A 200 -11.20 14.12 13.88
C ALA A 200 -11.50 13.44 15.22
N GLN A 201 -10.78 12.40 15.63
CA GLN A 201 -10.99 11.71 16.90
C GLN A 201 -9.99 12.19 17.96
N ARG A 202 -10.39 12.25 19.23
CA ARG A 202 -9.49 12.67 20.32
C ARG A 202 -8.19 11.85 20.36
N PRO A 203 -7.03 12.50 20.59
CA PRO A 203 -6.82 13.93 20.88
C PRO A 203 -6.65 14.84 19.63
N PHE A 204 -7.09 14.38 18.46
CA PHE A 204 -6.91 15.03 17.16
C PHE A 204 -8.17 15.73 16.65
N GLU A 205 -9.13 16.06 17.52
CA GLU A 205 -10.40 16.71 17.15
C GLU A 205 -10.22 18.09 16.49
N SER A 206 -9.08 18.75 16.73
CA SER A 206 -8.72 20.02 16.11
C SER A 206 -8.12 19.86 14.71
N VAL A 207 -7.80 18.63 14.30
CA VAL A 207 -7.26 18.32 12.98
C VAL A 207 -8.40 17.91 12.07
N VAL A 208 -8.67 18.74 11.05
CA VAL A 208 -9.72 18.51 10.06
C VAL A 208 -9.29 17.40 9.10
N CYS A 209 -10.10 16.35 8.97
CA CYS A 209 -9.89 15.32 7.97
C CYS A 209 -10.34 15.81 6.58
N PRO A 210 -9.58 15.53 5.50
CA PRO A 210 -10.07 15.74 4.14
C PRO A 210 -11.11 14.66 3.75
N GLU A 211 -11.99 15.00 2.81
CA GLU A 211 -12.85 14.02 2.13
C GLU A 211 -11.99 13.05 1.30
N PRO A 212 -12.27 11.72 1.26
CA PRO A 212 -13.45 11.04 1.81
C PRO A 212 -13.26 10.47 3.23
N VAL A 213 -12.15 10.77 3.90
CA VAL A 213 -11.83 10.25 5.25
C VAL A 213 -12.67 10.95 6.32
N ALA A 214 -13.15 12.16 6.03
CA ALA A 214 -13.96 12.93 6.95
C ALA A 214 -15.19 12.14 7.42
N PRO A 215 -15.41 12.03 8.74
CA PRO A 215 -16.61 11.42 9.27
C PRO A 215 -17.86 12.26 8.89
N PRO A 216 -19.03 11.64 8.77
CA PRO A 216 -20.24 12.28 8.25
C PRO A 216 -20.64 13.49 9.10
N ALA A 217 -20.76 14.65 8.44
CA ALA A 217 -21.23 15.87 9.10
C ALA A 217 -22.71 15.72 9.48
N ARG A 218 -23.00 15.73 10.79
CA ARG A 218 -24.35 15.66 11.41
C ARG A 218 -24.89 14.28 11.72
N GLU A 219 -24.03 13.29 11.82
CA GLU A 219 -24.41 11.96 12.29
C GLU A 219 -23.36 11.41 13.26
N CYS A 220 -23.80 10.61 14.23
CA CYS A 220 -22.89 9.86 15.08
C CYS A 220 -22.17 8.78 14.27
N SER A 221 -20.84 8.71 14.36
CA SER A 221 -20.05 7.76 13.55
C SER A 221 -19.20 6.84 14.42
N PHE A 222 -19.56 5.56 14.48
CA PHE A 222 -18.83 4.56 15.24
C PHE A 222 -17.95 3.69 14.33
N PRO A 223 -16.75 3.29 14.78
CA PRO A 223 -15.91 2.36 14.05
C PRO A 223 -16.64 1.02 13.77
N PRO A 224 -16.33 0.33 12.66
CA PRO A 224 -16.88 -0.99 12.38
C PRO A 224 -16.66 -1.96 13.57
N GLY A 225 -17.75 -2.59 14.04
CA GLY A 225 -17.71 -3.51 15.19
C GLY A 225 -17.67 -2.84 16.57
N ALA A 226 -17.66 -1.50 16.63
CA ALA A 226 -17.68 -0.71 17.87
C ALA A 226 -19.02 0.01 18.10
N LEU A 227 -20.11 -0.47 17.50
CA LEU A 227 -21.44 0.07 17.76
C LEU A 227 -21.78 -0.10 19.25
N PRO A 228 -22.10 1.00 19.95
CA PRO A 228 -22.40 0.94 21.36
C PRO A 228 -23.75 0.26 21.58
N THR A 229 -23.85 -0.49 22.67
CA THR A 229 -25.13 -1.02 23.16
C THR A 229 -25.98 0.06 23.84
N VAL A 230 -25.33 1.15 24.25
CA VAL A 230 -25.97 2.32 24.85
C VAL A 230 -26.64 3.16 23.75
N PRO A 231 -27.94 3.48 23.87
CA PRO A 231 -28.62 4.35 22.93
C PRO A 231 -27.92 5.70 22.80
N TYR A 232 -27.87 6.22 21.58
CA TYR A 232 -27.26 7.50 21.27
C TYR A 232 -28.09 8.27 20.25
N PHE A 233 -27.88 9.58 20.20
CA PHE A 233 -28.50 10.46 19.22
C PHE A 233 -27.62 11.66 18.92
N TRP A 234 -27.95 12.38 17.86
CA TRP A 234 -27.32 13.66 17.54
C TRP A 234 -28.01 14.80 18.29
N ASP A 235 -27.31 15.40 19.26
CA ASP A 235 -27.74 16.52 20.09
C ASP A 235 -27.01 17.81 19.66
N PRO A 236 -27.64 18.74 18.91
CA PRO A 236 -27.02 20.01 18.55
C PRO A 236 -26.62 20.88 19.75
N ASP A 237 -27.26 20.68 20.91
CA ASP A 237 -27.02 21.44 22.13
C ASP A 237 -25.94 20.80 23.02
N CYS A 238 -25.36 19.66 22.60
CA CYS A 238 -24.24 19.04 23.31
C CYS A 238 -23.00 19.93 23.27
N SER A 239 -22.27 19.98 24.39
CA SER A 239 -21.02 20.76 24.53
C SER A 239 -20.00 19.96 25.35
N PRO A 240 -18.69 20.26 25.25
CA PRO A 240 -17.67 19.55 26.02
C PRO A 240 -17.99 19.58 27.53
N GLY A 241 -17.90 18.42 28.18
CA GLY A 241 -18.18 18.27 29.62
C GLY A 241 -19.63 17.99 29.99
N LYS A 242 -20.60 18.12 29.08
CA LYS A 242 -21.99 17.68 29.33
C LYS A 242 -22.09 16.14 29.35
N LEU A 243 -22.92 15.62 30.26
CA LEU A 243 -23.10 14.17 30.44
C LEU A 243 -23.62 13.51 29.16
N GLY A 244 -22.89 12.49 28.70
CA GLY A 244 -23.22 11.70 27.51
C GLY A 244 -22.68 12.25 26.19
N CYS A 245 -22.20 13.49 26.12
CA CYS A 245 -21.69 14.09 24.88
C CYS A 245 -20.37 13.47 24.42
N LEU A 246 -20.06 13.64 23.14
CA LEU A 246 -18.94 12.98 22.45
C LEU A 246 -18.99 11.45 22.57
N ALA A 247 -20.18 10.88 22.36
CA ALA A 247 -20.40 9.45 22.47
C ALA A 247 -19.59 8.63 21.45
N ASP A 248 -19.37 9.16 20.25
CA ASP A 248 -18.62 8.53 19.18
C ASP A 248 -17.11 8.85 19.19
N GLY A 249 -16.65 9.70 20.12
CA GLY A 249 -15.25 10.12 20.22
C GLY A 249 -14.82 11.16 19.18
N ILE A 250 -15.72 11.57 18.27
CA ILE A 250 -15.45 12.44 17.12
C ILE A 250 -16.31 13.71 17.22
N HIS A 251 -17.62 13.55 17.28
CA HIS A 251 -18.57 14.65 17.26
C HIS A 251 -19.08 14.96 18.66
N VAL A 252 -18.83 16.18 19.15
CA VAL A 252 -19.32 16.62 20.46
C VAL A 252 -20.85 16.46 20.57
N GLN A 253 -21.55 16.66 19.46
CA GLN A 253 -23.00 16.55 19.33
C GLN A 253 -23.50 15.11 19.48
N CYS A 254 -22.67 14.09 19.26
CA CYS A 254 -23.11 12.72 19.47
C CYS A 254 -23.27 12.46 20.97
N ARG A 255 -24.46 12.01 21.41
CA ARG A 255 -24.80 11.92 22.83
C ARG A 255 -25.42 10.58 23.23
N PHE A 256 -24.88 9.94 24.25
CA PHE A 256 -25.49 8.77 24.91
C PHE A 256 -26.73 9.16 25.74
N CYS A 257 -27.73 8.29 25.79
CA CYS A 257 -29.00 8.53 26.46
C CYS A 257 -29.68 7.24 26.97
N ALA A 258 -30.72 7.40 27.81
CA ALA A 258 -31.66 6.39 28.32
C ALA A 258 -31.11 5.16 29.08
N GLN A 259 -29.80 4.91 29.08
CA GLN A 259 -29.17 3.80 29.80
C GLN A 259 -28.08 4.31 30.73
N ARG A 260 -27.88 3.63 31.87
CA ARG A 260 -26.89 4.05 32.86
C ARG A 260 -25.48 4.15 32.27
N PRO A 261 -24.71 5.21 32.59
CA PRO A 261 -24.99 6.30 33.55
C PRO A 261 -25.75 7.52 32.96
N PHE A 262 -26.37 7.38 31.79
CA PHE A 262 -27.04 8.43 31.03
C PHE A 262 -28.57 8.40 31.16
N GLU A 263 -29.11 7.77 32.20
CA GLU A 263 -30.57 7.65 32.42
C GLU A 263 -31.29 9.00 32.55
N SER A 264 -30.57 10.05 32.96
CA SER A 264 -31.10 11.41 33.05
C SER A 264 -31.16 12.14 31.70
N VAL A 265 -30.57 11.56 30.65
CA VAL A 265 -30.58 12.11 29.28
C VAL A 265 -31.68 11.41 28.50
N VAL A 266 -32.69 12.18 28.09
CA VAL A 266 -33.84 11.69 27.31
C VAL A 266 -33.41 11.54 25.84
N CYS A 267 -33.60 10.35 25.26
CA CYS A 267 -33.41 10.18 23.82
C CYS A 267 -34.60 10.81 23.07
N PRO A 268 -34.38 11.61 22.01
CA PRO A 268 -35.42 11.91 21.03
C PRO A 268 -35.86 10.59 20.36
N GLU A 269 -37.11 10.54 19.91
CA GLU A 269 -37.91 9.32 19.66
C GLU A 269 -37.14 8.03 19.31
N PRO A 270 -37.55 6.89 19.90
CA PRO A 270 -36.91 5.61 19.67
C PRO A 270 -37.13 5.17 18.22
N VAL A 271 -36.08 5.23 17.39
CA VAL A 271 -35.94 4.28 16.27
C VAL A 271 -35.52 2.93 16.87
N ALA A 272 -36.38 2.39 17.73
CA ALA A 272 -36.20 1.06 18.27
C ALA A 272 -36.45 0.04 17.14
N PRO A 273 -35.79 -1.13 17.16
CA PRO A 273 -36.21 -2.30 16.41
C PRO A 273 -37.71 -2.57 16.61
N PRO A 274 -38.40 -3.25 15.67
CA PRO A 274 -39.85 -3.37 15.66
C PRO A 274 -40.41 -3.66 17.05
N ALA A 275 -41.25 -2.75 17.54
CA ALA A 275 -41.82 -2.84 18.88
C ALA A 275 -42.49 -4.20 19.07
N ARG A 276 -42.13 -4.88 20.17
CA ARG A 276 -42.61 -6.21 20.60
C ARG A 276 -41.90 -7.44 20.04
N GLU A 277 -40.66 -7.30 19.57
CA GLU A 277 -39.85 -8.44 19.15
C GLU A 277 -38.45 -8.41 19.77
N CYS A 278 -37.96 -9.57 20.18
CA CYS A 278 -36.59 -9.74 20.64
C CYS A 278 -35.62 -9.57 19.47
N SER A 279 -34.53 -8.82 19.65
CA SER A 279 -33.57 -8.55 18.57
C SER A 279 -32.18 -9.10 18.89
N PHE A 280 -31.75 -10.13 18.16
CA PHE A 280 -30.43 -10.73 18.32
C PHE A 280 -29.49 -10.29 17.20
N PRO A 281 -28.20 -10.05 17.49
CA PRO A 281 -27.23 -9.74 16.46
C PRO A 281 -27.10 -10.89 15.43
N PRO A 282 -26.74 -10.60 14.17
CA PRO A 282 -26.58 -11.62 13.13
C PRO A 282 -25.63 -12.74 13.56
N GLY A 283 -26.09 -13.99 13.48
CA GLY A 283 -25.32 -15.17 13.90
C GLY A 283 -25.38 -15.52 15.40
N ALA A 284 -26.06 -14.71 16.21
CA ALA A 284 -26.20 -14.90 17.66
C ALA A 284 -27.60 -15.36 18.09
N LEU A 285 -28.35 -16.04 17.21
CA LEU A 285 -29.65 -16.60 17.56
C LEU A 285 -29.47 -17.65 18.67
N PRO A 286 -30.12 -17.49 19.83
CA PRO A 286 -29.96 -18.41 20.94
C PRO A 286 -30.66 -19.74 20.62
N THR A 287 -30.08 -20.85 21.08
CA THR A 287 -30.72 -22.17 21.04
C THR A 287 -31.81 -22.33 22.10
N VAL A 288 -31.89 -21.39 23.04
CA VAL A 288 -32.88 -21.36 24.11
C VAL A 288 -34.12 -20.60 23.60
N PRO A 289 -35.33 -21.17 23.72
CA PRO A 289 -36.56 -20.46 23.36
C PRO A 289 -36.72 -19.14 24.11
N TYR A 290 -37.27 -18.14 23.43
CA TYR A 290 -37.48 -16.81 23.98
C TYR A 290 -38.81 -16.22 23.49
N PHE A 291 -39.32 -15.25 24.23
CA PHE A 291 -40.52 -14.50 23.88
C PHE A 291 -40.48 -13.08 24.46
N TRP A 292 -41.39 -12.24 24.00
CA TRP A 292 -41.56 -10.88 24.52
C TRP A 292 -42.55 -10.87 25.70
N ASP A 293 -42.06 -10.51 26.89
CA ASP A 293 -42.83 -10.44 28.14
C ASP A 293 -42.86 -9.01 28.67
N GLU A 294 -44.01 -8.32 28.56
CA GLU A 294 -44.14 -6.94 29.07
C GLU A 294 -44.04 -6.86 30.61
N SER A 295 -44.16 -7.98 31.33
CA SER A 295 -43.97 -8.05 32.77
C SER A 295 -42.51 -8.28 33.19
N CYS A 296 -41.63 -8.58 32.22
CA CYS A 296 -40.20 -8.79 32.43
C CYS A 296 -39.51 -7.46 32.75
N ARG A 297 -38.61 -7.49 33.72
CA ARG A 297 -37.76 -6.36 34.11
C ARG A 297 -36.37 -6.91 34.41
N MET A 298 -35.34 -6.09 34.23
CA MET A 298 -33.96 -6.45 34.56
C MET A 298 -33.87 -7.04 35.99
N GLY A 299 -33.13 -8.13 36.13
CA GLY A 299 -32.96 -8.86 37.40
C GLY A 299 -33.98 -9.97 37.65
N LYS A 300 -35.07 -10.05 36.88
CA LYS A 300 -35.95 -11.23 36.90
C LYS A 300 -35.34 -12.35 36.05
N LEU A 301 -35.52 -13.60 36.50
CA LEU A 301 -34.97 -14.78 35.84
C LEU A 301 -35.46 -14.87 34.38
N GLY A 302 -34.49 -14.92 33.47
CA GLY A 302 -34.70 -15.07 32.02
C GLY A 302 -34.87 -13.76 31.26
N CYS A 303 -35.06 -12.60 31.91
CA CYS A 303 -35.22 -11.31 31.23
C CYS A 303 -33.89 -10.80 30.66
N TRP A 304 -33.96 -9.84 29.73
CA TRP A 304 -32.80 -9.29 29.01
C TRP A 304 -32.11 -10.34 28.12
N ALA A 305 -32.90 -11.24 27.52
CA ALA A 305 -32.35 -12.37 26.76
C ALA A 305 -31.57 -11.95 25.51
N ASP A 306 -31.91 -10.81 24.91
CA ASP A 306 -31.32 -10.31 23.66
C ASP A 306 -30.24 -9.22 23.87
N GLY A 307 -29.89 -8.95 25.12
CA GLY A 307 -28.87 -7.94 25.45
C GLY A 307 -29.34 -6.49 25.30
N SER A 308 -30.56 -6.25 24.82
CA SER A 308 -31.02 -4.94 24.34
C SER A 308 -32.38 -4.53 24.93
N HIS A 309 -33.28 -5.48 25.16
CA HIS A 309 -34.63 -5.25 25.66
C HIS A 309 -34.88 -6.01 26.95
N ALA A 310 -35.28 -5.29 28.00
CA ALA A 310 -35.64 -5.90 29.29
C ALA A 310 -36.82 -6.88 29.19
N GLN A 311 -37.68 -6.67 28.19
CA GLN A 311 -38.89 -7.45 27.91
C GLN A 311 -38.57 -8.78 27.20
N CYS A 312 -37.39 -8.92 26.59
CA CYS A 312 -37.02 -10.18 25.95
C CYS A 312 -36.68 -11.24 27.01
N ARG A 313 -37.35 -12.39 26.99
CA ARG A 313 -37.26 -13.40 28.05
C ARG A 313 -37.00 -14.82 27.55
N PHE A 314 -36.01 -15.51 28.10
CA PHE A 314 -35.80 -16.95 27.91
C PHE A 314 -36.86 -17.79 28.63
N CYS A 315 -37.28 -18.90 28.02
CA CYS A 315 -38.36 -19.77 28.52
C CYS A 315 -38.16 -21.26 28.17
N GLY A 316 -38.96 -22.12 28.80
CA GLY A 316 -39.22 -23.50 28.34
C GLY A 316 -38.12 -24.55 28.56
N VAL A 317 -36.86 -24.18 28.78
CA VAL A 317 -35.75 -25.15 28.90
C VAL A 317 -34.76 -24.82 30.02
N GLY A 318 -34.08 -25.86 30.52
CA GLY A 318 -33.03 -25.72 31.53
C GLY A 318 -33.48 -24.98 32.79
N VAL A 319 -32.75 -23.93 33.16
CA VAL A 319 -33.07 -23.06 34.31
C VAL A 319 -34.34 -22.23 34.10
N TYR A 320 -34.85 -22.13 32.86
CA TYR A 320 -36.05 -21.39 32.48
C TYR A 320 -37.29 -22.29 32.32
N ARG A 321 -37.22 -23.58 32.68
CA ARG A 321 -38.32 -24.56 32.50
C ARG A 321 -39.66 -24.16 33.15
N ASN A 322 -39.61 -23.33 34.20
CA ASN A 322 -40.81 -22.85 34.92
C ASN A 322 -41.40 -21.58 34.30
N ILE A 323 -40.76 -21.01 33.28
CA ILE A 323 -41.24 -19.85 32.53
C ILE A 323 -41.90 -20.38 31.25
N LYS A 324 -43.19 -20.12 31.10
CA LYS A 324 -43.94 -20.53 29.92
C LYS A 324 -43.52 -19.69 28.70
N CYS A 325 -43.19 -20.39 27.62
CA CYS A 325 -43.35 -19.90 26.26
C CYS A 325 -44.84 -20.10 25.89
#